data_AF-A0A848FWS3-F1
#
_entry.id   AF-A0A848FWS3-F1
#
_cell.length_a   1.000
_cell.length_b   1.000
_cell.length_c   1.000
_cell.angle_alpha   90.00
_cell.angle_beta   90.00
_cell.angle_gamma   90.00
#
_symmetry.space_group_name_H-M   'P 1'
#
loop_
_entity.id
_entity.type
_entity.pdbx_description
1 polymer ?
#
loop_
_entity_poly.entity_id
_entity_poly.type
_entity_poly.pdbx_seq_one_letter_code
_entity_poly.pdbx_strand_id
1 'polypeptide(L)'
;MIRVQKRKSNAMAMLIVGACLMILAACSNKNKVPSGVMDHEEMEAVMWDMIQADRYAAISFSGDSLKRNNIKDETLKVYDQVFQIHKISKEEFLKSYKFYLSRPDMLKVVFDSIATKADRRRNEEIHKPDTAKPAPMPPPANPDSTGKLNPARIKSLKDLREMKSEDTSFIPLKKKGPRRFRRPE
;
A
#
# COMPACT_ATOMS: atom_id res chain seq x y z
N MET A 1 73.81 5.71 6.17
CA MET A 1 72.65 4.96 6.74
C MET A 1 71.26 5.51 6.37
N ILE A 2 71.10 6.79 5.98
CA ILE A 2 69.79 7.44 5.74
C ILE A 2 69.04 6.92 4.48
N ARG A 3 69.74 6.56 3.40
CA ARG A 3 69.11 6.08 2.14
C ARG A 3 68.38 4.73 2.28
N VAL A 4 68.77 3.91 3.25
CA VAL A 4 68.20 2.56 3.48
C VAL A 4 66.83 2.65 4.16
N GLN A 5 66.64 3.60 5.09
CA GLN A 5 65.35 3.80 5.74
C GLN A 5 64.28 4.34 4.77
N LYS A 6 64.67 5.25 3.87
CA LYS A 6 63.75 5.83 2.87
C LYS A 6 63.28 4.79 1.83
N ARG A 7 64.16 3.86 1.41
CA ARG A 7 63.78 2.73 0.52
C ARG A 7 62.76 1.79 1.18
N LYS A 8 62.91 1.51 2.47
CA LYS A 8 61.98 0.64 3.23
C LYS A 8 60.62 1.29 3.44
N SER A 9 60.57 2.59 3.76
CA SER A 9 59.31 3.34 3.92
C SER A 9 58.51 3.42 2.61
N ASN A 10 59.18 3.65 1.48
CA ASN A 10 58.50 3.73 0.17
C ASN A 10 58.00 2.35 -0.30
N ALA A 11 58.75 1.29 0.00
CA ALA A 11 58.34 -0.08 -0.29
C ALA A 11 57.12 -0.50 0.55
N MET A 12 57.08 -0.14 1.83
CA MET A 12 55.92 -0.40 2.70
C MET A 12 54.71 0.43 2.26
N ALA A 13 54.90 1.70 1.87
CA ALA A 13 53.82 2.53 1.33
C ALA A 13 53.24 1.96 0.03
N MET A 14 54.08 1.46 -0.88
CA MET A 14 53.60 0.78 -2.10
C MET A 14 52.85 -0.53 -1.79
N LEU A 15 53.28 -1.28 -0.77
CA LEU A 15 52.62 -2.52 -0.35
C LEU A 15 51.23 -2.24 0.25
N ILE A 16 51.09 -1.18 1.04
CA ILE A 16 49.81 -0.73 1.61
C ILE A 16 48.88 -0.20 0.51
N VAL A 17 49.38 0.60 -0.43
CA VAL A 17 48.59 1.10 -1.57
C VAL A 17 48.13 -0.05 -2.47
N GLY A 18 48.99 -1.03 -2.74
CA GLY A 18 48.62 -2.24 -3.49
C GLY A 18 47.58 -3.10 -2.77
N ALA A 19 47.69 -3.25 -1.45
CA ALA A 19 46.70 -3.94 -0.63
C ALA A 19 45.34 -3.22 -0.61
N CYS A 20 45.34 -1.88 -0.52
CA CYS A 20 44.11 -1.08 -0.62
C CYS A 20 43.44 -1.20 -2.00
N LEU A 21 44.20 -1.24 -3.09
CA LEU A 21 43.65 -1.48 -4.43
C LEU A 21 43.02 -2.89 -4.57
N MET A 22 43.60 -3.91 -3.93
CA MET A 22 43.06 -5.27 -3.95
C MET A 22 41.73 -5.39 -3.18
N ILE A 23 41.57 -4.64 -2.08
CA ILE A 23 40.31 -4.62 -1.30
C ILE A 23 39.17 -4.00 -2.13
N LEU A 24 39.46 -2.98 -2.97
CA LEU A 24 38.45 -2.39 -3.86
C LEU A 24 38.01 -3.34 -4.99
N ALA A 25 38.90 -4.23 -5.46
CA ALA A 25 38.56 -5.23 -6.49
C ALA A 25 37.76 -6.43 -5.95
N ALA A 26 37.78 -6.68 -4.64
CA ALA A 26 37.07 -7.79 -4.01
C ALA A 26 35.56 -7.55 -3.84
N CYS A 27 35.08 -6.31 -3.98
CA CYS A 27 33.65 -5.97 -4.04
C CYS A 27 33.03 -6.19 -5.44
N SER A 28 33.64 -7.04 -6.29
CA SER A 28 33.14 -7.30 -7.64
C SER A 28 32.04 -8.37 -7.66
N ASN A 29 30.81 -7.88 -7.47
CA ASN A 29 29.58 -8.30 -8.16
C ASN A 29 29.17 -9.79 -8.15
N LYS A 30 28.61 -10.26 -7.03
CA LYS A 30 27.81 -11.51 -6.99
C LYS A 30 26.34 -11.32 -7.42
N ASN A 31 25.86 -10.08 -7.51
CA ASN A 31 24.48 -9.76 -7.87
C ASN A 31 24.43 -8.96 -9.18
N LYS A 32 25.09 -9.46 -10.24
CA LYS A 32 25.02 -8.80 -11.55
C LYS A 32 23.64 -9.03 -12.16
N VAL A 33 22.74 -8.09 -11.87
CA VAL A 33 21.48 -7.94 -12.59
C VAL A 33 21.83 -7.57 -14.05
N PRO A 34 21.26 -8.25 -15.06
CA PRO A 34 21.55 -7.97 -16.47
C PRO A 34 21.06 -6.56 -16.85
N SER A 35 21.69 -5.95 -17.85
CA SER A 35 21.29 -4.63 -18.33
C SER A 35 19.81 -4.60 -18.74
N GLY A 36 19.08 -3.61 -18.21
CA GLY A 36 17.63 -3.46 -18.43
C GLY A 36 16.76 -4.41 -17.61
N VAL A 37 17.27 -4.90 -16.47
CA VAL A 37 16.47 -5.37 -15.33
C VAL A 37 16.81 -4.45 -14.16
N MET A 38 15.79 -3.99 -13.43
CA MET A 38 15.96 -3.14 -12.26
C MET A 38 16.76 -3.85 -11.17
N ASP A 39 17.60 -3.09 -10.48
CA ASP A 39 18.36 -3.63 -9.36
C ASP A 39 17.44 -3.97 -8.17
N HIS A 40 18.04 -4.49 -7.10
CA HIS A 40 17.31 -4.92 -5.92
C HIS A 40 16.63 -3.73 -5.19
N GLU A 41 17.32 -2.60 -5.08
CA GLU A 41 16.86 -1.41 -4.37
C GLU A 41 15.74 -0.69 -5.15
N GLU A 42 15.91 -0.57 -6.46
CA GLU A 42 14.88 -0.05 -7.37
C GLU A 42 13.63 -0.93 -7.34
N MET A 43 13.79 -2.25 -7.42
CA MET A 43 12.67 -3.18 -7.35
C MET A 43 11.96 -3.11 -5.99
N GLU A 44 12.70 -3.00 -4.88
CA GLU A 44 12.13 -2.78 -3.55
C GLU A 44 11.29 -1.50 -3.50
N ALA A 45 11.83 -0.39 -4.01
CA ALA A 45 11.17 0.92 -3.98
C ALA A 45 9.88 0.92 -4.81
N VAL A 46 9.94 0.40 -6.04
CA VAL A 46 8.78 0.31 -6.95
C VAL A 46 7.72 -0.62 -6.37
N MET A 47 8.12 -1.81 -5.92
CA MET A 47 7.18 -2.81 -5.38
C MET A 47 6.52 -2.32 -4.10
N TRP A 48 7.26 -1.61 -3.24
CA TRP A 48 6.69 -0.96 -2.05
C TRP A 48 5.54 -0.02 -2.43
N ASP A 49 5.76 0.88 -3.38
CA ASP A 49 4.73 1.83 -3.80
C ASP A 49 3.58 1.16 -4.56
N MET A 50 3.85 0.06 -5.27
CA MET A 50 2.84 -0.74 -5.92
C MET A 50 1.90 -1.42 -4.92
N ILE A 51 2.43 -1.93 -3.80
CA ILE A 51 1.63 -2.47 -2.69
C ILE A 51 0.79 -1.36 -2.04
N GLN A 52 1.35 -0.15 -1.87
CA GLN A 52 0.58 0.98 -1.34
C GLN A 52 -0.52 1.41 -2.30
N ALA A 53 -0.26 1.41 -3.60
CA ALA A 53 -1.24 1.72 -4.65
C ALA A 53 -2.41 0.73 -4.64
N ASP A 54 -2.16 -0.56 -4.48
CA ASP A 54 -3.22 -1.58 -4.39
C ASP A 54 -4.09 -1.37 -3.15
N ARG A 55 -3.47 -1.08 -2.00
CA ARG A 55 -4.21 -0.74 -0.76
C ARG A 55 -5.03 0.53 -0.92
N TYR A 56 -4.44 1.56 -1.52
CA TYR A 56 -5.14 2.81 -1.81
C TYR A 56 -6.34 2.56 -2.71
N ALA A 57 -6.17 1.86 -3.83
CA ALA A 57 -7.25 1.52 -4.76
C ALA A 57 -8.36 0.72 -4.07
N ALA A 58 -8.01 -0.27 -3.25
CA ALA A 58 -8.97 -1.08 -2.51
C ALA A 58 -9.83 -0.24 -1.55
N ILE A 59 -9.23 0.71 -0.82
CA ILE A 59 -9.93 1.57 0.14
C ILE A 59 -10.71 2.69 -0.55
N SER A 60 -10.13 3.30 -1.58
CA SER A 60 -10.72 4.46 -2.26
C SER A 60 -11.89 4.10 -3.16
N PHE A 61 -11.91 2.90 -3.74
CA PHE A 61 -12.95 2.48 -4.67
C PHE A 61 -14.03 1.59 -4.04
N SER A 62 -13.87 1.12 -2.81
CA SER A 62 -14.88 0.32 -2.12
C SER A 62 -16.15 1.12 -1.76
N GLY A 63 -16.06 2.43 -1.60
CA GLY A 63 -17.19 3.31 -1.23
C GLY A 63 -17.95 3.92 -2.42
N ASP A 64 -17.38 3.91 -3.62
CA ASP A 64 -17.95 4.57 -4.80
C ASP A 64 -18.63 3.54 -5.71
N SER A 65 -19.96 3.56 -5.74
CA SER A 65 -20.77 2.62 -6.52
C SER A 65 -20.53 2.71 -8.03
N LEU A 66 -20.06 3.86 -8.54
CA LEU A 66 -19.75 4.05 -9.97
C LEU A 66 -18.39 3.44 -10.32
N LYS A 67 -17.39 3.57 -9.44
CA LYS A 67 -16.05 3.02 -9.65
C LYS A 67 -15.96 1.52 -9.38
N ARG A 68 -16.88 0.98 -8.58
CA ARG A 68 -16.96 -0.45 -8.27
C ARG A 68 -17.02 -1.37 -9.50
N ASN A 69 -17.67 -0.93 -10.57
CA ASN A 69 -17.79 -1.74 -11.79
C ASN A 69 -16.48 -1.82 -12.59
N ASN A 70 -15.56 -0.86 -12.39
CA ASN A 70 -14.31 -0.74 -13.14
C ASN A 70 -13.07 -0.65 -12.21
N ILE A 71 -13.12 -1.28 -11.03
CA ILE A 71 -12.02 -1.23 -10.03
C ILE A 71 -10.67 -1.59 -10.66
N LYS A 72 -10.65 -2.57 -11.56
CA LYS A 72 -9.43 -3.00 -12.24
C LYS A 72 -8.80 -1.88 -13.07
N ASP A 73 -9.60 -1.19 -13.87
CA ASP A 73 -9.12 -0.11 -14.74
C ASP A 73 -8.66 1.09 -13.90
N GLU A 74 -9.39 1.41 -12.82
CA GLU A 74 -8.97 2.46 -11.90
C GLU A 74 -7.68 2.10 -11.17
N THR A 75 -7.48 0.84 -10.77
CA THR A 75 -6.24 0.37 -10.14
C THR A 75 -5.06 0.47 -11.10
N LEU A 76 -5.25 0.12 -12.38
CA LEU A 76 -4.22 0.27 -13.41
C LEU A 76 -3.79 1.73 -13.59
N LYS A 77 -4.71 2.70 -13.49
CA LYS A 77 -4.35 4.13 -13.52
C LYS A 77 -3.47 4.53 -12.34
N VAL A 78 -3.72 3.98 -11.15
CA VAL A 78 -2.87 4.24 -9.98
C VAL A 78 -1.49 3.62 -10.18
N TYR A 79 -1.41 2.44 -10.82
CA TYR A 79 -0.12 1.82 -11.14
C TYR A 79 0.68 2.66 -12.14
N ASP A 80 0.02 3.24 -13.14
CA ASP A 80 0.67 4.16 -14.08
C ASP A 80 1.30 5.36 -13.34
N GLN A 81 0.63 5.88 -12.30
CA GLN A 81 1.20 6.96 -11.47
C GLN A 81 2.47 6.52 -10.74
N VAL A 82 2.49 5.30 -10.19
CA VAL A 82 3.71 4.76 -9.55
C VAL A 82 4.84 4.64 -10.56
N PHE A 83 4.57 4.14 -11.77
CA PHE A 83 5.58 4.05 -12.82
C PHE A 83 6.15 5.42 -13.20
N GLN A 84 5.32 6.47 -13.24
CA GLN A 84 5.79 7.85 -13.46
C GLN A 84 6.68 8.37 -12.32
N ILE A 85 6.34 8.07 -11.07
CA ILE A 85 7.14 8.48 -9.88
C ILE A 85 8.53 7.85 -9.95
N HIS A 86 8.60 6.56 -10.29
CA HIS A 86 9.86 5.82 -10.41
C HIS A 86 10.55 6.00 -11.77
N LYS A 87 9.94 6.73 -12.71
CA LYS A 87 10.43 6.97 -14.07
C LYS A 87 10.72 5.69 -14.86
N ILE A 88 9.88 4.69 -14.67
CA ILE A 88 9.98 3.39 -15.36
C ILE A 88 8.80 3.19 -16.30
N SER A 89 8.99 2.29 -17.27
CA SER A 89 7.89 1.82 -18.11
C SER A 89 7.24 0.56 -17.52
N LYS A 90 5.99 0.30 -17.90
CA LYS A 90 5.29 -0.94 -17.53
C LYS A 90 6.04 -2.18 -18.05
N GLU A 91 6.58 -2.09 -19.27
CA GLU A 91 7.33 -3.17 -19.91
C GLU A 91 8.62 -3.48 -19.15
N GLU A 92 9.32 -2.45 -18.70
CA GLU A 92 10.53 -2.57 -17.89
C GLU A 92 10.25 -3.18 -16.51
N PHE A 93 9.17 -2.74 -15.86
CA PHE A 93 8.69 -3.37 -14.63
C PHE A 93 8.39 -4.84 -14.85
N LEU A 94 7.60 -5.20 -15.86
CA LEU A 94 7.21 -6.59 -16.14
C LEU A 94 8.41 -7.47 -16.47
N LYS A 95 9.35 -6.96 -17.27
CA LYS A 95 10.59 -7.67 -17.61
C LYS A 95 11.41 -7.94 -16.35
N SER A 96 11.57 -6.94 -15.51
CA SER A 96 12.32 -7.06 -14.26
C SER A 96 11.61 -7.99 -13.29
N TYR A 97 10.31 -7.81 -13.11
CA TYR A 97 9.49 -8.65 -12.24
C TYR A 97 9.55 -10.12 -12.64
N LYS A 98 9.48 -10.43 -13.95
CA LYS A 98 9.67 -11.81 -14.45
C LYS A 98 11.04 -12.39 -14.11
N PHE A 99 12.10 -11.57 -14.15
CA PHE A 99 13.45 -11.99 -13.77
C PHE A 99 13.56 -12.35 -12.28
N TYR A 100 12.89 -11.58 -11.41
CA TYR A 100 12.81 -11.90 -9.98
C TYR A 100 11.91 -13.10 -9.70
N LEU A 101 10.79 -13.27 -10.42
CA LEU A 101 9.93 -14.44 -10.29
C LEU A 101 10.65 -15.75 -10.65
N SER A 102 11.60 -15.74 -11.59
CA SER A 102 12.39 -16.93 -11.90
C SER A 102 13.53 -17.19 -10.90
N ARG A 103 13.73 -16.31 -9.90
CA ARG A 103 14.79 -16.38 -8.89
C ARG A 103 14.22 -16.12 -7.49
N PRO A 104 13.66 -17.16 -6.85
CA PRO A 104 12.96 -17.01 -5.57
C PRO A 104 13.90 -16.57 -4.44
N ASP A 105 15.19 -16.88 -4.54
CA ASP A 105 16.25 -16.40 -3.65
C ASP A 105 16.33 -14.86 -3.66
N MET A 106 16.41 -14.24 -4.83
CA MET A 106 16.49 -12.78 -4.93
C MET A 106 15.16 -12.09 -4.63
N LEU A 107 14.05 -12.68 -5.08
CA LEU A 107 12.71 -12.16 -4.79
C LEU A 107 12.40 -12.17 -3.28
N LYS A 108 12.86 -13.21 -2.57
CA LYS A 108 12.74 -13.27 -1.11
C LYS A 108 13.42 -12.07 -0.45
N VAL A 109 14.63 -11.71 -0.87
CA VAL A 109 15.35 -10.56 -0.29
C VAL A 109 14.56 -9.26 -0.51
N VAL A 110 13.95 -9.06 -1.69
CA VAL A 110 13.09 -7.89 -1.94
C VAL A 110 11.92 -7.85 -0.94
N PHE A 111 11.18 -8.95 -0.78
CA PHE A 111 10.04 -8.97 0.14
C PHE A 111 10.44 -8.87 1.62
N ASP A 112 11.56 -9.47 2.01
CA ASP A 112 12.10 -9.34 3.38
C ASP A 112 12.45 -7.87 3.68
N SER A 113 13.03 -7.14 2.72
CA SER A 113 13.27 -5.70 2.85
C SER A 113 11.98 -4.89 2.96
N ILE A 114 10.98 -5.18 2.11
CA ILE A 114 9.65 -4.54 2.16
C ILE A 114 8.98 -4.77 3.52
N ALA A 115 9.05 -6.00 4.07
CA ALA A 115 8.50 -6.32 5.38
C ALA A 115 9.21 -5.53 6.49
N THR A 116 10.54 -5.49 6.45
CA THR A 116 11.35 -4.70 7.40
C THR A 116 11.00 -3.21 7.34
N LYS A 117 10.79 -2.67 6.13
CA LYS A 117 10.37 -1.29 5.90
C LYS A 117 8.96 -1.01 6.45
N ALA A 118 8.04 -1.97 6.31
CA ALA A 118 6.71 -1.88 6.90
C ALA A 118 6.75 -1.85 8.43
N ASP A 119 7.52 -2.75 9.04
CA ASP A 119 7.69 -2.83 10.48
C ASP A 119 8.32 -1.55 11.04
N ARG A 120 9.32 -1.01 10.34
CA ARG A 120 9.94 0.27 10.72
C ARG A 120 8.92 1.40 10.72
N ARG A 121 8.16 1.59 9.64
CA ARG A 121 7.14 2.65 9.56
C ARG A 121 6.07 2.49 10.64
N ARG A 122 5.61 1.26 10.89
CA ARG A 122 4.65 0.97 11.96
C ARG A 122 5.22 1.37 13.34
N ASN A 123 6.47 1.03 13.60
CA ASN A 123 7.10 1.36 14.88
C ASN A 123 7.32 2.88 15.01
N GLU A 124 7.69 3.58 13.94
CA GLU A 124 7.78 5.05 13.92
C GLU A 124 6.43 5.72 14.24
N GLU A 125 5.33 5.20 13.72
CA GLU A 125 3.97 5.70 14.03
C GLU A 125 3.57 5.46 15.49
N ILE A 126 3.96 4.33 16.07
CA ILE A 126 3.69 3.99 17.48
C ILE A 126 4.54 4.82 18.45
N HIS A 127 5.78 5.15 18.08
CA HIS A 127 6.75 5.84 18.95
C HIS A 127 6.81 7.35 18.73
N LYS A 128 5.92 7.95 17.92
CA LYS A 128 5.75 9.41 17.96
C LYS A 128 5.33 9.79 19.39
N PRO A 129 6.15 10.55 20.14
CA PRO A 129 5.72 11.01 21.45
C PRO A 129 4.44 11.83 21.27
N ASP A 130 3.42 11.52 22.07
CA ASP A 130 2.13 12.23 22.11
C ASP A 130 2.34 13.72 22.43
N THR A 131 2.80 14.53 21.47
CA THR A 131 2.70 15.98 21.56
C THR A 131 1.27 16.46 21.28
N ALA A 132 0.37 15.54 20.94
CA ALA A 132 -1.07 15.74 20.97
C ALA A 132 -1.67 14.82 22.04
N LYS A 133 -1.58 15.22 23.31
CA LYS A 133 -2.49 14.72 24.35
C LYS A 133 -3.90 14.81 23.77
N PRO A 134 -4.66 13.71 23.59
CA PRO A 134 -6.08 13.83 23.33
C PRO A 134 -6.63 14.65 24.49
N ALA A 135 -7.33 15.75 24.21
CA ALA A 135 -8.13 16.40 25.23
C ALA A 135 -8.90 15.29 25.96
N PRO A 136 -8.99 15.30 27.30
CA PRO A 136 -9.69 14.25 28.03
C PRO A 136 -11.04 14.06 27.35
N MET A 137 -11.26 12.87 26.78
CA MET A 137 -12.60 12.51 26.35
C MET A 137 -13.51 12.81 27.55
N PRO A 138 -14.63 13.55 27.37
CA PRO A 138 -15.57 13.67 28.46
C PRO A 138 -15.85 12.24 28.95
N PRO A 139 -15.78 11.97 30.27
CA PRO A 139 -16.01 10.64 30.80
C PRO A 139 -17.32 10.11 30.21
N PRO A 140 -17.42 8.81 29.88
CA PRO A 140 -18.65 8.25 29.36
C PRO A 140 -19.77 8.66 30.31
N ALA A 141 -20.73 9.42 29.78
CA ALA A 141 -21.86 9.89 30.57
C ALA A 141 -22.47 8.66 31.25
N ASN A 142 -22.50 8.69 32.59
CA ASN A 142 -23.10 7.64 33.40
C ASN A 142 -24.48 7.26 32.80
N PRO A 143 -24.81 5.97 32.66
CA PRO A 143 -26.09 5.55 32.07
C PRO A 143 -27.32 5.88 32.93
N ASP A 144 -27.19 6.65 34.00
CA ASP A 144 -28.24 6.83 35.02
C ASP A 144 -28.97 8.19 34.98
N SER A 145 -28.93 8.88 33.84
CA SER A 145 -29.91 9.92 33.54
C SER A 145 -31.01 9.37 32.65
N THR A 146 -31.76 8.39 33.16
CA THR A 146 -33.17 8.25 32.79
C THR A 146 -33.87 9.57 33.11
N GLY A 147 -33.89 10.46 32.13
CA GLY A 147 -34.87 11.54 32.08
C GLY A 147 -36.23 10.88 32.17
N LYS A 148 -36.87 11.02 33.34
CA LYS A 148 -38.25 10.59 33.55
C LYS A 148 -39.08 11.15 32.40
N LEU A 149 -39.55 10.25 31.54
CA LEU A 149 -40.53 10.55 30.50
C LEU A 149 -41.73 11.17 31.21
N ASN A 150 -41.95 12.48 31.03
CA ASN A 150 -43.09 13.16 31.61
C ASN A 150 -44.35 12.65 30.87
N PRO A 151 -45.26 11.91 31.54
CA PRO A 151 -46.38 11.25 30.86
C PRO A 151 -47.46 12.23 30.38
N ALA A 152 -47.33 13.53 30.65
CA ALA A 152 -48.33 14.53 30.30
C ALA A 152 -48.27 15.06 28.85
N ARG A 153 -47.34 14.59 28.00
CA ARG A 153 -47.17 15.12 26.63
C ARG A 153 -47.81 14.28 25.51
N ILE A 154 -48.41 13.14 25.81
CA ILE A 154 -49.16 12.38 24.81
C ILE A 154 -50.60 12.93 24.75
N LYS A 155 -50.76 14.11 24.14
CA LYS A 155 -52.08 14.53 23.62
C LYS A 155 -52.24 13.94 22.21
N SER A 156 -53.16 12.98 22.14
CA SER A 156 -53.92 12.52 20.97
C SER A 156 -53.18 11.80 19.83
N LEU A 157 -53.23 10.47 19.88
CA LEU A 157 -52.94 9.51 18.80
C LEU A 157 -54.00 9.47 17.67
N LYS A 158 -54.84 10.51 17.53
CA LYS A 158 -55.85 10.57 16.44
C LYS A 158 -55.34 11.27 15.17
N ASP A 159 -54.33 12.13 15.28
CA ASP A 159 -53.88 12.96 14.14
C ASP A 159 -52.88 12.24 13.21
N LEU A 160 -52.38 11.06 13.58
CA LEU A 160 -51.45 10.27 12.76
C LEU A 160 -52.14 9.32 11.76
N ARG A 161 -53.47 9.26 11.75
CA ARG A 161 -54.26 8.44 10.81
C ARG A 161 -54.67 9.21 9.53
N GLU A 162 -54.39 10.50 9.44
CA GLU A 162 -54.90 11.35 8.35
C GLU A 162 -53.86 11.76 7.30
N MET A 163 -52.62 11.23 7.37
CA MET A 163 -51.53 11.61 6.45
C MET A 163 -50.96 10.43 5.64
N LYS A 164 -51.77 9.39 5.34
CA LYS A 164 -51.37 8.24 4.50
C LYS A 164 -52.26 7.98 3.27
N SER A 165 -53.09 8.94 2.89
CA SER A 165 -53.75 8.95 1.58
C SER A 165 -53.14 10.06 0.74
N GLU A 166 -52.87 9.77 -0.53
CA GLU A 166 -52.34 10.68 -1.55
C GLU A 166 -50.80 10.83 -1.59
N ASP A 167 -50.12 9.75 -1.98
CA ASP A 167 -49.25 9.79 -3.18
C ASP A 167 -48.77 8.37 -3.51
N THR A 168 -49.71 7.56 -4.01
CA THR A 168 -49.39 6.35 -4.77
C THR A 168 -50.04 6.47 -6.14
N SER A 169 -49.38 7.19 -7.04
CA SER A 169 -49.52 7.02 -8.49
C SER A 169 -48.09 6.92 -9.07
N PHE A 170 -47.62 5.71 -9.34
CA PHE A 170 -47.66 5.04 -10.64
C PHE A 170 -46.37 5.23 -11.46
N ILE A 171 -45.40 4.31 -11.30
CA ILE A 171 -44.44 3.92 -12.35
C ILE A 171 -44.43 2.38 -12.40
N PRO A 172 -44.75 1.73 -13.54
CA PRO A 172 -44.99 0.29 -13.57
C PRO A 172 -43.69 -0.52 -13.59
N LEU A 173 -43.50 -1.37 -12.58
CA LEU A 173 -42.56 -2.48 -12.62
C LEU A 173 -43.06 -3.54 -13.60
N LYS A 174 -42.45 -3.61 -14.79
CA LYS A 174 -42.67 -4.69 -15.77
C LYS A 174 -42.17 -6.02 -15.19
N LYS A 175 -43.09 -6.84 -14.69
CA LYS A 175 -42.82 -8.22 -14.23
C LYS A 175 -42.34 -9.09 -15.39
N LYS A 176 -41.07 -9.52 -15.39
CA LYS A 176 -40.60 -10.67 -16.20
C LYS A 176 -40.95 -11.95 -15.43
N GLY A 177 -41.80 -12.78 -16.02
CA GLY A 177 -42.22 -14.09 -15.49
C GLY A 177 -41.10 -15.15 -15.51
N PRO A 178 -41.38 -16.36 -14.97
CA PRO A 178 -40.37 -17.37 -14.68
C PRO A 178 -39.79 -18.05 -15.93
N ARG A 179 -38.50 -18.40 -15.85
CA ARG A 179 -37.69 -19.02 -16.91
C ARG A 179 -38.21 -20.42 -17.26
N ARG A 180 -38.46 -20.70 -18.55
CA ARG A 180 -38.43 -22.08 -19.08
C ARG A 180 -37.01 -22.38 -19.58
N PHE A 181 -36.34 -23.29 -18.89
CA PHE A 181 -35.09 -23.89 -19.33
C PHE A 181 -35.44 -24.97 -20.37
N ARG A 182 -35.11 -24.74 -21.65
CA ARG A 182 -35.24 -25.74 -22.72
C ARG A 182 -33.88 -26.45 -22.84
N ARG A 183 -33.86 -27.76 -22.60
CA ARG A 183 -32.68 -28.64 -22.74
C ARG A 183 -32.42 -28.86 -24.24
N PRO A 184 -31.17 -28.81 -24.73
CA PRO A 184 -30.89 -29.18 -26.12
C PRO A 184 -30.84 -30.70 -26.26
N GLU A 185 -31.32 -31.18 -27.41
CA GLU A 185 -31.06 -32.53 -27.92
C GLU A 185 -29.67 -32.63 -28.54
#